data_AF-A0A2E0FK94-F1
#
_entry.id   AF-A0A2E0FK94-F1
#
_cell.length_a   1.000
_cell.length_b   1.000
_cell.length_c   1.000
_cell.angle_alpha   90.00
_cell.angle_beta   90.00
_cell.angle_gamma   90.00
#
_symmetry.space_group_name_H-M   'P 1'
#
loop_
_entity.id
_entity.type
_entity.pdbx_description
1 polymer ?
#
loop_
_entity_poly.entity_id
_entity_poly.type
_entity_poly.pdbx_seq_one_letter_code
_entity_poly.pdbx_strand_id
1 'polypeptide(L)'
;MTYDPPNWQWCQGASEEERKKFKSQCEARQRTLAKERDTYLAGEYITTAQLIRDCKNLLLPQLSGLKIKGVVGIPRSGMLPATMVAMWLNLPLYSLDSSGKLFMLSGTSSFGGGRMTDFISNNGRLLVVDDTIYSGTAMKDIKNKILEDAFYCCVYFRNKSKFKPDFFGKELSPPHLLEWNLFNSTYIQDALLDFDGILSPNVPHDICLDEEKYIKYITDVKPLSHRIPKGKCKGIVTARLEKYREVTERWLDKHKIEYGFLKMFPTEREQERDKNHIEEASTFKAKIFSQSDAKFFIESEVAEAIRIRKKSGKLVICPDEKDG
;
A
#
# COMPACT_ATOMS: atom_id res chain seq x y z
N MET A 1 -25.10 -17.22 10.71
CA MET A 1 -26.53 -17.09 11.01
C MET A 1 -26.82 -15.60 10.98
N THR A 2 -27.61 -15.02 10.09
CA THR A 2 -28.87 -15.44 9.46
C THR A 2 -28.83 -15.21 7.94
N TYR A 3 -29.21 -16.24 7.16
CA TYR A 3 -29.69 -16.01 5.80
C TYR A 3 -31.15 -15.63 5.94
N ASP A 4 -31.48 -14.38 5.66
CA ASP A 4 -32.85 -13.88 5.62
C ASP A 4 -32.89 -12.77 4.55
N PRO A 5 -33.70 -12.92 3.49
CA PRO A 5 -33.34 -13.73 2.31
C PRO A 5 -33.28 -12.87 1.03
N PRO A 6 -32.57 -13.24 -0.05
CA PRO A 6 -32.82 -12.60 -1.33
C PRO A 6 -33.91 -13.37 -2.09
N ASN A 7 -35.12 -12.81 -2.09
CA ASN A 7 -36.10 -12.93 -3.18
C ASN A 7 -36.72 -14.31 -3.50
N TRP A 8 -37.27 -15.01 -2.51
CA TRP A 8 -38.26 -16.08 -2.80
C TRP A 8 -39.51 -15.56 -3.53
N GLN A 9 -39.78 -14.25 -3.48
CA GLN A 9 -40.84 -13.58 -4.24
C GLN A 9 -40.62 -13.60 -5.78
N TRP A 10 -39.38 -13.72 -6.26
CA TRP A 10 -39.10 -13.79 -7.71
C TRP A 10 -39.31 -15.21 -8.28
N CYS A 11 -39.27 -16.22 -7.41
CA CYS A 11 -39.33 -17.63 -7.82
C CYS A 11 -40.74 -18.17 -8.05
N GLN A 12 -41.81 -17.44 -7.72
CA GLN A 12 -43.18 -17.97 -7.85
C GLN A 12 -43.70 -17.99 -9.30
N GLY A 13 -43.16 -17.15 -10.20
CA GLY A 13 -43.54 -17.10 -11.62
C GLY A 13 -42.45 -17.48 -12.63
N ALA A 14 -41.22 -17.76 -12.18
CA ALA A 14 -40.09 -18.05 -13.06
C ALA A 14 -40.08 -19.52 -13.52
N SER A 15 -39.88 -19.72 -14.82
CA SER A 15 -39.71 -21.03 -15.47
C SER A 15 -38.47 -21.78 -14.97
N GLU A 16 -38.41 -23.09 -15.21
CA GLU A 16 -37.29 -23.92 -14.77
C GLU A 16 -35.95 -23.47 -15.39
N GLU A 17 -35.96 -22.97 -16.63
CA GLU A 17 -34.78 -22.42 -17.31
C GLU A 17 -34.28 -21.12 -16.67
N GLU A 18 -35.19 -20.21 -16.31
CA GLU A 18 -34.82 -18.93 -15.67
C GLU A 18 -34.18 -19.15 -14.30
N ARG A 19 -34.69 -20.13 -13.54
CA ARG A 19 -34.11 -20.54 -12.25
C ARG A 19 -32.71 -21.14 -12.42
N LYS A 20 -32.51 -21.99 -13.44
CA LYS A 20 -31.19 -22.56 -13.77
C LYS A 20 -30.19 -21.48 -14.18
N LYS A 21 -30.62 -20.50 -14.99
CA LYS A 21 -29.79 -19.35 -15.41
C LYS A 21 -29.40 -18.47 -14.22
N PHE A 22 -30.34 -18.15 -13.33
CA PHE A 22 -30.06 -17.36 -12.13
C PHE A 22 -29.08 -18.06 -11.18
N LYS A 23 -29.28 -19.37 -10.95
CA LYS A 23 -28.35 -20.19 -10.15
C LYS A 23 -26.94 -20.18 -10.75
N SER A 24 -26.83 -20.40 -12.06
CA SER A 24 -25.54 -20.35 -12.78
C SER A 24 -24.85 -18.99 -12.65
N GLN A 25 -25.61 -17.89 -12.75
CA GLN A 25 -25.08 -16.52 -12.56
C GLN A 25 -24.63 -16.26 -11.12
N CYS A 26 -25.38 -16.73 -10.12
CA CYS A 26 -25.01 -16.63 -8.71
C CYS A 26 -23.75 -17.45 -8.42
N GLU A 27 -23.63 -18.68 -8.94
CA GLU A 27 -22.45 -19.52 -8.82
C GLU A 27 -21.23 -18.94 -9.56
N ALA A 28 -21.43 -18.32 -10.73
CA ALA A 28 -20.38 -17.60 -11.45
C ALA A 28 -19.92 -16.38 -10.63
N ARG A 29 -20.84 -15.59 -10.09
CA ARG A 29 -20.55 -14.44 -9.22
C ARG A 29 -19.81 -14.88 -7.96
N GLN A 30 -20.23 -15.97 -7.30
CA GLN A 30 -19.54 -16.51 -6.13
C GLN A 30 -18.15 -17.03 -6.48
N ARG A 31 -17.96 -17.71 -7.62
CA ARG A 31 -16.64 -18.11 -8.12
C ARG A 31 -15.74 -16.91 -8.42
N THR A 32 -16.28 -15.84 -9.01
CA THR A 32 -15.55 -14.58 -9.22
C THR A 32 -15.16 -13.94 -7.89
N LEU A 33 -16.08 -13.84 -6.94
CA LEU A 33 -15.79 -13.30 -5.60
C LEU A 33 -14.77 -14.14 -4.82
N ALA A 34 -14.83 -15.46 -4.92
CA ALA A 34 -13.85 -16.37 -4.34
C ALA A 34 -12.48 -16.19 -4.99
N LYS A 35 -12.42 -16.13 -6.33
CA LYS A 35 -11.18 -15.88 -7.08
C LYS A 35 -10.60 -14.50 -6.79
N GLU A 36 -11.44 -13.46 -6.67
CA GLU A 36 -11.03 -12.12 -6.26
C GLU A 36 -10.54 -12.11 -4.82
N ARG A 37 -11.18 -12.86 -3.91
CA ARG A 37 -10.71 -13.04 -2.53
C ARG A 37 -9.35 -13.74 -2.48
N ASP A 38 -9.16 -14.80 -3.25
CA ASP A 38 -7.89 -15.55 -3.29
C ASP A 38 -6.78 -14.76 -4.00
N THR A 39 -7.11 -13.98 -5.03
CA THR A 39 -6.18 -13.03 -5.68
C THR A 39 -5.83 -11.87 -4.76
N TYR A 40 -6.78 -11.40 -3.95
CA TYR A 40 -6.55 -10.35 -2.97
C TYR A 40 -5.67 -10.84 -1.81
N LEU A 41 -5.89 -12.07 -1.34
CA LEU A 41 -5.02 -12.74 -0.36
C LEU A 41 -3.63 -13.05 -0.94
N ALA A 42 -3.49 -13.10 -2.26
CA ALA A 42 -2.23 -13.14 -2.99
C ALA A 42 -1.64 -11.74 -3.30
N GLY A 43 -2.24 -10.66 -2.77
CA GLY A 43 -1.71 -9.30 -2.91
C GLY A 43 -0.27 -9.22 -2.43
N GLU A 44 0.63 -8.85 -3.33
CA GLU A 44 2.06 -8.75 -3.04
C GLU A 44 2.33 -7.40 -2.37
N TYR A 45 2.93 -7.42 -1.18
CA TYR A 45 3.49 -6.21 -0.57
C TYR A 45 4.83 -5.91 -1.24
N ILE A 46 4.89 -4.78 -1.95
CA ILE A 46 6.08 -4.36 -2.69
C ILE A 46 6.86 -3.36 -1.84
N THR A 47 8.08 -3.75 -1.50
CA THR A 47 9.04 -2.87 -0.84
C THR A 47 9.70 -1.93 -1.83
N THR A 48 10.23 -0.82 -1.33
CA THR A 48 11.04 0.14 -2.07
C THR A 48 12.30 -0.52 -2.61
N ALA A 49 12.89 -1.44 -1.83
CA ALA A 49 14.01 -2.25 -2.28
C ALA A 49 13.63 -3.17 -3.45
N GLN A 50 12.45 -3.79 -3.42
CA GLN A 50 11.92 -4.53 -4.57
C GLN A 50 11.67 -3.63 -5.79
N LEU A 51 11.10 -2.43 -5.62
CA LEU A 51 10.96 -1.43 -6.69
C LEU A 51 12.31 -1.10 -7.35
N ILE A 52 13.37 -0.90 -6.56
CA ILE A 52 14.72 -0.64 -7.08
C ILE A 52 15.23 -1.84 -7.89
N ARG A 53 15.08 -3.06 -7.37
CA ARG A 53 15.48 -4.30 -8.06
C ARG A 53 14.72 -4.49 -9.36
N ASP A 54 13.40 -4.33 -9.34
CA ASP A 54 12.54 -4.51 -10.51
C ASP A 54 12.80 -3.43 -11.57
N CYS A 55 13.04 -2.18 -11.15
CA CYS A 55 13.44 -1.12 -12.04
C CYS A 55 14.78 -1.45 -12.74
N LYS A 56 15.78 -1.92 -11.99
CA LYS A 56 17.11 -2.24 -12.52
C LYS A 56 17.10 -3.49 -13.40
N ASN A 57 16.43 -4.55 -12.98
CA ASN A 57 16.58 -5.87 -13.57
C ASN A 57 15.51 -6.19 -14.61
N LEU A 58 14.34 -5.54 -14.53
CA LEU A 58 13.21 -5.83 -15.42
C LEU A 58 12.92 -4.68 -16.38
N LEU A 59 12.90 -3.44 -15.89
CA LEU A 59 12.57 -2.27 -16.72
C LEU A 59 13.79 -1.76 -17.52
N LEU A 60 14.91 -1.45 -16.86
CA LEU A 60 16.09 -0.85 -17.48
C LEU A 60 16.61 -1.62 -18.72
N PRO A 61 16.67 -2.97 -18.74
CA PRO A 61 17.18 -3.70 -19.91
C PRO A 61 16.35 -3.47 -21.18
N GLN A 62 15.07 -3.14 -21.05
CA GLN A 62 14.20 -2.82 -22.19
C GLN A 62 14.46 -1.41 -22.74
N LEU A 63 15.09 -0.54 -21.95
CA LEU A 63 15.30 0.87 -22.27
C LEU A 63 16.68 1.17 -22.84
N SER A 64 17.70 0.35 -22.53
CA SER A 64 19.12 0.63 -22.81
C SER A 64 19.47 0.75 -24.30
N GLY A 65 18.69 0.13 -25.18
CA GLY A 65 18.87 0.21 -26.64
C GLY A 65 18.11 1.36 -27.32
N LEU A 66 17.32 2.13 -26.56
CA LEU A 66 16.47 3.17 -27.12
C LEU A 66 17.23 4.50 -27.25
N LYS A 67 16.93 5.25 -28.31
CA LYS A 67 17.41 6.62 -28.48
C LYS A 67 16.57 7.59 -27.64
N ILE A 68 16.92 7.73 -26.38
CA ILE A 68 16.23 8.59 -25.40
C ILE A 68 17.05 9.87 -25.19
N LYS A 69 16.38 11.03 -25.14
CA LYS A 69 17.03 12.34 -24.89
C LYS A 69 16.85 12.87 -23.47
N GLY A 70 15.89 12.33 -22.73
CA GLY A 70 15.56 12.77 -21.37
C GLY A 70 14.48 11.91 -20.73
N VAL A 71 14.44 11.89 -19.42
CA VAL A 71 13.46 11.12 -18.62
C VAL A 71 12.49 12.08 -17.96
N VAL A 72 11.20 11.84 -18.07
CA VAL A 72 10.14 12.61 -17.44
C VAL A 72 9.51 11.75 -16.35
N GLY A 73 9.67 12.14 -15.08
CA GLY A 73 9.01 11.46 -13.98
C GLY A 73 7.59 11.98 -13.77
N ILE A 74 6.63 11.08 -13.52
CA ILE A 74 5.28 11.47 -13.09
C ILE A 74 5.26 11.66 -11.57
N PRO A 75 4.99 12.88 -11.07
CA PRO A 75 4.92 13.10 -9.62
C PRO A 75 3.68 12.44 -9.01
N ARG A 76 3.76 11.86 -7.81
CA ARG A 76 4.93 11.80 -6.91
C ARG A 76 5.73 10.50 -7.02
N SER A 77 5.06 9.35 -6.98
CA SER A 77 5.70 8.04 -6.84
C SER A 77 6.58 7.67 -8.04
N GLY A 78 6.17 8.03 -9.26
CA GLY A 78 6.93 7.83 -10.49
C GLY A 78 8.27 8.56 -10.55
N MET A 79 8.47 9.58 -9.71
CA MET A 79 9.76 10.29 -9.65
C MET A 79 10.91 9.40 -9.19
N LEU A 80 10.65 8.45 -8.29
CA LEU A 80 11.69 7.54 -7.79
C LEU A 80 12.25 6.65 -8.92
N PRO A 81 11.45 5.85 -9.64
CA PRO A 81 11.94 5.08 -10.78
C PRO A 81 12.46 5.96 -11.92
N ALA A 82 11.85 7.12 -12.19
CA ALA A 82 12.36 8.05 -13.20
C ALA A 82 13.79 8.53 -12.88
N THR A 83 14.05 8.89 -11.62
CA THR A 83 15.38 9.32 -11.17
C THR A 83 16.40 8.20 -11.33
N MET A 84 16.05 6.96 -10.94
CA MET A 84 16.94 5.81 -11.11
C MET A 84 17.29 5.55 -12.57
N VAL A 85 16.29 5.56 -13.45
CA VAL A 85 16.49 5.37 -14.90
C VAL A 85 17.33 6.49 -15.48
N ALA A 86 17.05 7.75 -15.14
CA ALA A 86 17.83 8.90 -15.58
C ALA A 86 19.30 8.78 -15.17
N MET A 87 19.56 8.38 -13.92
CA MET A 87 20.91 8.15 -13.42
C MET A 87 21.62 7.01 -14.14
N TRP A 88 20.97 5.85 -14.33
CA TRP A 88 21.61 4.70 -14.98
C TRP A 88 21.87 4.90 -16.47
N LEU A 89 21.05 5.70 -17.15
CA LEU A 89 21.22 6.04 -18.56
C LEU A 89 22.03 7.32 -18.79
N ASN A 90 22.44 8.03 -17.72
CA ASN A 90 23.11 9.33 -17.76
C ASN A 90 22.33 10.39 -18.58
N LEU A 91 21.02 10.48 -18.32
CA LEU A 91 20.10 11.37 -19.02
C LEU A 91 19.58 12.48 -18.10
N PRO A 92 19.23 13.67 -18.65
CA PRO A 92 18.54 14.71 -17.90
C PRO A 92 17.18 14.24 -17.41
N LEU A 93 16.83 14.67 -16.20
CA LEU A 93 15.54 14.39 -15.57
C LEU A 93 14.63 15.63 -15.67
N TYR A 94 13.38 15.39 -16.02
CA TYR A 94 12.34 16.39 -16.18
C TYR A 94 11.13 16.03 -15.31
N SER A 95 10.35 17.06 -15.02
CA SER A 95 8.99 16.97 -14.50
C SER A 95 8.04 17.74 -15.44
N LEU A 96 6.75 17.43 -15.36
CA LEU A 96 5.68 18.18 -16.04
C LEU A 96 4.88 18.97 -15.01
N ASP A 97 4.53 20.21 -15.33
CA ASP A 97 3.52 20.93 -14.55
C ASP A 97 2.10 20.52 -14.94
N SER A 98 1.10 21.11 -14.26
CA SER A 98 -0.31 20.85 -14.53
C SER A 98 -0.76 21.23 -15.95
N SER A 99 -0.04 22.13 -16.63
CA SER A 99 -0.30 22.58 -18.00
C SER A 99 0.34 21.70 -19.08
N GLY A 100 1.27 20.82 -18.71
CA GLY A 100 2.04 20.01 -19.66
C GLY A 100 3.37 20.61 -20.07
N LYS A 101 3.78 21.72 -19.45
CA LYS A 101 5.08 22.31 -19.70
C LYS A 101 6.16 21.45 -19.03
N LEU A 102 7.21 21.14 -19.78
CA LEU A 102 8.37 20.42 -19.29
C LEU A 102 9.29 21.34 -18.50
N PHE A 103 9.70 20.88 -17.33
CA PHE A 103 10.68 21.54 -16.47
C PHE A 103 11.83 20.59 -16.25
N MET A 104 13.01 21.02 -16.64
CA MET A 104 14.24 20.30 -16.37
C MET A 104 14.61 20.45 -14.90
N LEU A 105 14.93 19.34 -14.25
CA LEU A 105 15.40 19.33 -12.86
C LEU A 105 16.91 19.55 -12.84
N SER A 106 17.29 20.82 -13.02
CA SER A 106 18.68 21.29 -12.98
C SER A 106 19.01 21.96 -11.65
N GLY A 107 20.26 21.80 -11.21
CA GLY A 107 20.78 22.48 -10.01
C GLY A 107 22.06 23.25 -10.27
N THR A 108 23.02 22.66 -10.98
CA THR A 108 24.38 23.25 -11.15
C THR A 108 24.87 23.28 -12.59
N SER A 109 24.12 22.72 -13.54
CA SER A 109 24.40 22.79 -14.98
C SER A 109 23.09 22.96 -15.75
N SER A 110 23.19 23.28 -17.04
CA SER A 110 22.01 23.44 -17.92
C SER A 110 21.17 22.17 -18.04
N PHE A 111 21.72 20.98 -17.71
CA PHE A 111 21.05 19.69 -17.86
C PHE A 111 20.90 18.89 -16.55
N GLY A 112 21.25 19.47 -15.40
CA GLY A 112 21.20 18.72 -14.14
C GLY A 112 22.19 19.20 -13.08
N GLY A 113 22.87 18.22 -12.47
CA GLY A 113 24.01 18.43 -11.57
C GLY A 113 25.34 18.55 -12.31
N GLY A 114 26.45 18.66 -11.57
CA GLY A 114 27.77 18.92 -12.13
C GLY A 114 28.32 17.81 -13.03
N ARG A 115 27.81 16.58 -12.87
CA ARG A 115 28.13 15.45 -13.76
C ARG A 115 27.50 15.58 -15.17
N MET A 116 26.60 16.54 -15.35
CA MET A 116 25.90 16.80 -16.62
C MET A 116 26.42 18.07 -17.33
N THR A 117 27.54 18.65 -16.88
CA THR A 117 28.09 19.90 -17.45
C THR A 117 28.40 19.77 -18.93
N ASP A 118 29.01 18.64 -19.32
CA ASP A 118 29.38 18.35 -20.71
C ASP A 118 28.30 17.53 -21.43
N PHE A 119 27.08 17.48 -20.90
CA PHE A 119 25.98 16.75 -21.54
C PHE A 119 25.59 17.43 -22.85
N ILE A 120 25.58 16.65 -23.93
CA ILE A 120 25.14 17.09 -25.25
C ILE A 120 23.80 16.42 -25.54
N SER A 121 22.76 17.25 -25.74
CA SER A 121 21.43 16.76 -26.09
C SER A 121 21.44 16.01 -27.42
N ASN A 122 20.53 15.05 -27.57
CA ASN A 122 20.36 14.26 -28.77
C ASN A 122 18.92 14.36 -29.30
N ASN A 123 18.71 14.02 -30.57
CA ASN A 123 17.39 14.06 -31.23
C ASN A 123 16.52 12.83 -30.91
N GLY A 124 16.66 12.25 -29.72
CA GLY A 124 15.87 11.11 -29.24
C GLY A 124 14.48 11.52 -28.76
N ARG A 125 13.74 10.54 -28.25
CA ARG A 125 12.42 10.74 -27.64
C ARG A 125 12.54 10.95 -26.13
N LEU A 126 11.53 11.57 -25.53
CA LEU A 126 11.41 11.57 -24.07
C LEU A 126 11.00 10.17 -23.58
N LEU A 127 11.34 9.85 -22.34
CA LEU A 127 10.86 8.65 -21.65
C LEU A 127 10.03 9.07 -20.44
N VAL A 128 8.70 8.91 -20.52
CA VAL A 128 7.78 9.16 -19.41
C VAL A 128 7.71 7.92 -18.53
N VAL A 129 8.03 8.08 -17.24
CA VAL A 129 8.15 6.98 -16.27
C VAL A 129 7.19 7.20 -15.10
N ASP A 130 6.47 6.13 -14.73
CA ASP A 130 5.70 6.06 -13.49
C ASP A 130 6.09 4.82 -12.67
N ASP A 131 5.75 4.78 -11.39
CA ASP A 131 5.94 3.56 -10.58
C ASP A 131 4.94 2.49 -11.00
N THR A 132 3.68 2.90 -11.16
CA THR A 132 2.56 1.98 -11.36
C THR A 132 1.51 2.53 -12.31
N ILE A 133 1.19 1.78 -13.38
CA ILE A 133 0.01 2.07 -14.20
C ILE A 133 -1.15 1.17 -13.76
N TYR A 134 -2.02 1.71 -12.90
CA TYR A 134 -3.18 1.00 -12.38
C TYR A 134 -4.43 1.10 -13.28
N SER A 135 -5.03 2.29 -13.38
CA SER A 135 -6.15 2.58 -14.28
C SER A 135 -5.67 3.10 -15.64
N GLY A 136 -4.52 3.78 -15.64
CA GLY A 136 -3.97 4.50 -16.79
C GLY A 136 -4.44 5.95 -16.93
N THR A 137 -5.22 6.49 -15.98
CA THR A 137 -5.76 7.85 -16.07
C THR A 137 -4.65 8.90 -16.12
N ALA A 138 -3.72 8.87 -15.17
CA ALA A 138 -2.61 9.84 -15.12
C ALA A 138 -1.76 9.81 -16.40
N MET A 139 -1.38 8.62 -16.87
CA MET A 139 -0.66 8.46 -18.13
C MET A 139 -1.42 9.01 -19.34
N LYS A 140 -2.73 8.80 -19.41
CA LYS A 140 -3.56 9.35 -20.49
C LYS A 140 -3.58 10.88 -20.45
N ASP A 141 -3.72 11.46 -19.27
CA ASP A 141 -3.73 12.90 -19.09
C ASP A 141 -2.38 13.53 -19.45
N ILE A 142 -1.27 12.88 -19.06
CA ILE A 142 0.09 13.30 -19.44
C ILE A 142 0.31 13.17 -20.94
N LYS A 143 -0.12 12.07 -21.57
CA LYS A 143 0.01 11.86 -23.02
C LYS A 143 -0.72 12.93 -23.83
N ASN A 144 -1.84 13.45 -23.33
CA ASN A 144 -2.57 14.54 -23.98
C ASN A 144 -1.92 15.92 -23.81
N LYS A 145 -1.01 16.07 -22.85
CA LYS A 145 -0.38 17.34 -22.48
C LYS A 145 1.04 17.47 -23.03
N ILE A 146 1.77 16.37 -23.16
CA ILE A 146 3.11 16.37 -23.71
C ILE A 146 3.03 16.60 -25.23
N LEU A 147 3.64 17.69 -25.70
CA LEU A 147 3.66 18.04 -27.13
C LEU A 147 4.79 17.32 -27.89
N GLU A 148 5.76 16.81 -27.15
CA GLU A 148 6.90 16.10 -27.69
C GLU A 148 6.63 14.60 -27.78
N ASP A 149 7.28 13.95 -28.75
CA ASP A 149 7.19 12.51 -28.90
C ASP A 149 7.91 11.78 -27.74
N ALA A 150 7.23 10.79 -27.16
CA ALA A 150 7.67 10.12 -25.94
C ALA A 150 7.32 8.64 -25.91
N PHE A 151 8.23 7.85 -25.33
CA PHE A 151 7.94 6.51 -24.82
C PHE A 151 7.29 6.60 -23.44
N TYR A 152 6.42 5.66 -23.11
CA TYR A 152 5.73 5.57 -21.83
C TYR A 152 6.05 4.23 -21.16
N CYS A 153 6.54 4.27 -19.93
CA CYS A 153 6.82 3.05 -19.19
C CYS A 153 6.46 3.15 -17.72
N CYS A 154 6.39 1.98 -17.08
CA CYS A 154 6.23 1.89 -15.63
C CYS A 154 6.94 0.67 -15.07
N VAL A 155 7.22 0.66 -13.76
CA VAL A 155 7.77 -0.55 -13.13
C VAL A 155 6.67 -1.62 -13.02
N TYR A 156 5.50 -1.25 -12.49
CA TYR A 156 4.38 -2.16 -12.26
C TYR A 156 3.19 -1.85 -13.16
N PHE A 157 2.75 -2.86 -13.91
CA PHE A 157 1.62 -2.71 -14.84
C PHE A 157 0.43 -3.58 -14.42
N ARG A 158 -0.77 -3.00 -14.41
CA ARG A 158 -2.01 -3.79 -14.32
C ARG A 158 -2.53 -4.06 -15.73
N ASN A 159 -2.57 -5.33 -16.13
CA ASN A 159 -3.03 -5.74 -17.47
C ASN A 159 -4.43 -5.24 -17.86
N LYS A 160 -5.33 -5.02 -16.89
CA LYS A 160 -6.66 -4.43 -17.08
C LYS A 160 -6.68 -2.90 -17.23
N SER A 161 -5.52 -2.23 -17.20
CA SER A 161 -5.41 -0.79 -17.45
C SER A 161 -5.87 -0.44 -18.87
N LYS A 162 -6.53 0.71 -19.00
CA LYS A 162 -6.95 1.28 -20.30
C LYS A 162 -5.78 1.88 -21.09
N PHE A 163 -4.73 2.29 -20.38
CA PHE A 163 -3.49 2.76 -20.99
C PHE A 163 -2.49 1.61 -21.05
N LYS A 164 -1.95 1.34 -22.24
CA LYS A 164 -0.88 0.35 -22.45
C LYS A 164 0.45 1.09 -22.56
N PRO A 165 1.40 0.88 -21.62
CA PRO A 165 2.74 1.43 -21.76
C PRO A 165 3.48 0.74 -22.92
N ASP A 166 4.49 1.42 -23.46
CA ASP A 166 5.43 0.84 -24.42
C ASP A 166 6.31 -0.22 -23.75
N PHE A 167 6.71 0.02 -22.49
CA PHE A 167 7.55 -0.88 -21.70
C PHE A 167 7.07 -1.00 -20.25
N PHE A 168 7.25 -2.17 -19.63
CA PHE A 168 6.99 -2.33 -18.20
C PHE A 168 7.88 -3.39 -17.57
N GLY A 169 8.18 -3.24 -16.28
CA GLY A 169 9.00 -4.20 -15.53
C GLY A 169 8.27 -5.52 -15.28
N LYS A 170 7.18 -5.48 -14.52
CA LYS A 170 6.35 -6.67 -14.25
C LYS A 170 4.86 -6.36 -14.22
N GLU A 171 4.04 -7.37 -14.52
CA GLU A 171 2.61 -7.30 -14.21
C GLU A 171 2.39 -7.46 -12.70
N LEU A 172 1.55 -6.61 -12.13
CA LEU A 172 1.15 -6.69 -10.72
C LEU A 172 -0.37 -6.79 -10.63
N SER A 173 -0.85 -7.86 -9.98
CA SER A 173 -2.28 -8.05 -9.72
C SER A 173 -2.75 -7.18 -8.54
N PRO A 174 -3.99 -6.69 -8.54
CA PRO A 174 -4.54 -5.99 -7.38
C PRO A 174 -4.72 -6.95 -6.19
N PRO A 175 -4.61 -6.46 -4.94
CA PRO A 175 -4.32 -5.08 -4.55
C PRO A 175 -2.85 -4.70 -4.73
N HIS A 176 -2.58 -3.45 -5.12
CA HIS A 176 -1.22 -2.90 -5.18
C HIS A 176 -0.88 -2.32 -3.81
N LEU A 177 -0.24 -3.13 -2.98
CA LEU A 177 0.18 -2.76 -1.62
C LEU A 177 1.65 -2.33 -1.69
N LEU A 178 1.89 -1.03 -1.77
CA LEU A 178 3.21 -0.47 -2.07
C LEU A 178 3.73 0.32 -0.86
N GLU A 179 4.95 0.02 -0.40
CA GLU A 179 5.53 0.62 0.82
C GLU A 179 5.42 2.15 0.85
N TRP A 180 5.82 2.83 -0.24
CA TRP A 180 5.87 4.30 -0.32
C TRP A 180 4.50 4.99 -0.31
N ASN A 181 3.40 4.24 -0.43
CA ASN A 181 2.06 4.79 -0.37
C ASN A 181 1.08 4.00 0.51
N LEU A 182 1.53 2.97 1.24
CA LEU A 182 0.67 1.99 1.93
C LEU A 182 -0.41 2.66 2.78
N PHE A 183 0.01 3.56 3.68
CA PHE A 183 -0.89 4.29 4.60
C PHE A 183 -1.72 5.38 3.90
N ASN A 184 -1.35 5.79 2.68
CA ASN A 184 -2.10 6.73 1.85
C ASN A 184 -2.82 6.01 0.69
N SER A 185 -2.93 4.68 0.73
CA SER A 185 -3.62 3.89 -0.28
C SER A 185 -5.09 3.77 0.06
N THR A 186 -5.95 3.61 -0.95
CA THR A 186 -7.38 3.34 -0.73
C THR A 186 -7.61 1.99 -0.04
N TYR A 187 -6.63 1.08 -0.06
CA TYR A 187 -6.72 -0.22 0.59
C TYR A 187 -6.63 -0.14 2.11
N ILE A 188 -6.23 1.02 2.69
CA ILE A 188 -6.16 1.17 4.14
C ILE A 188 -7.52 0.97 4.83
N GLN A 189 -8.62 1.23 4.12
CA GLN A 189 -9.99 0.99 4.59
C GLN A 189 -10.32 -0.50 4.84
N ASP A 190 -9.53 -1.40 4.25
CA ASP A 190 -9.64 -2.84 4.38
C ASP A 190 -8.61 -3.41 5.37
N ALA A 191 -7.78 -2.55 5.98
CA ALA A 191 -6.66 -2.93 6.83
C ALA A 191 -6.99 -2.84 8.31
N LEU A 192 -6.55 -3.83 9.09
CA LEU A 192 -6.35 -3.67 10.53
C LEU A 192 -4.95 -3.15 10.81
N LEU A 193 -4.83 -2.22 11.73
CA LEU A 193 -3.54 -1.64 12.14
C LEU A 193 -3.26 -2.01 13.59
N ASP A 194 -2.01 -2.34 13.90
CA ASP A 194 -1.52 -2.16 15.26
C ASP A 194 -1.44 -0.67 15.61
N PHE A 195 -1.32 -0.37 16.91
CA PHE A 195 -1.18 0.99 17.41
C PHE A 195 0.29 1.35 17.61
N ASP A 196 0.96 0.65 18.52
CA ASP A 196 2.35 0.91 18.88
C ASP A 196 3.29 0.34 17.80
N GLY A 197 4.30 1.12 17.44
CA GLY A 197 5.18 0.88 16.30
C GLY A 197 4.55 1.19 14.92
N ILE A 198 3.22 1.34 14.81
CA ILE A 198 2.56 1.75 13.56
C ILE A 198 2.09 3.21 13.61
N LEU A 199 1.16 3.56 14.50
CA LEU A 199 0.61 4.91 14.62
C LEU A 199 1.45 5.79 15.57
N SER A 200 1.93 5.20 16.66
CA SER A 200 2.88 5.80 17.60
C SER A 200 4.16 4.98 17.68
N PRO A 201 5.29 5.53 18.13
CA PRO A 201 6.44 4.73 18.55
C PRO A 201 6.06 3.69 19.61
N ASN A 202 6.84 2.60 19.67
CA ASN A 202 6.75 1.64 20.77
C ASN A 202 7.06 2.32 22.10
N VAL A 203 6.30 1.96 23.15
CA VAL A 203 6.58 2.44 24.50
C VAL A 203 7.90 1.84 24.99
N PRO A 204 8.87 2.65 25.46
CA PRO A 204 10.12 2.14 26.03
C PRO A 204 9.87 1.17 27.19
N HIS A 205 10.65 0.10 27.25
CA HIS A 205 10.47 -0.96 28.24
C HIS A 205 10.54 -0.43 29.69
N ASP A 206 11.44 0.49 29.98
CA ASP A 206 11.58 1.11 31.30
C ASP A 206 10.37 1.96 31.70
N ILE A 207 9.67 2.55 30.73
CA ILE A 207 8.42 3.29 30.94
C ILE A 207 7.25 2.33 31.19
N CYS A 208 7.22 1.16 30.55
CA CYS A 208 6.17 0.15 30.74
C CYS A 208 6.09 -0.40 32.18
N LEU A 209 7.15 -0.26 32.98
CA LEU A 209 7.22 -0.78 34.36
C LEU A 209 6.51 0.13 35.39
N ASP A 210 6.11 1.34 34.98
CA ASP A 210 5.58 2.38 35.86
C ASP A 210 4.29 2.94 35.24
N GLU A 211 3.14 2.68 35.86
CA GLU A 211 1.83 3.00 35.30
C GLU A 211 1.62 4.50 35.08
N GLU A 212 2.13 5.35 35.99
CA GLU A 212 2.03 6.81 35.85
C GLU A 212 2.85 7.32 34.66
N LYS A 213 4.08 6.82 34.51
CA LYS A 213 4.92 7.15 33.35
C LYS A 213 4.34 6.62 32.06
N TYR A 214 3.78 5.41 32.08
CA TYR A 214 3.12 4.79 30.94
C TYR A 214 1.95 5.65 30.45
N ILE A 215 1.02 6.01 31.34
CA ILE A 215 -0.14 6.84 31.01
C ILE A 215 0.31 8.19 30.44
N LYS A 216 1.30 8.83 31.06
CA LYS A 216 1.87 10.09 30.56
C LYS A 216 2.44 9.92 29.16
N TYR A 217 3.21 8.86 28.93
CA TYR A 217 3.80 8.59 27.62
C TYR A 217 2.73 8.42 26.54
N ILE A 218 1.74 7.55 26.74
CA ILE A 218 0.71 7.28 25.72
C ILE A 218 -0.25 8.47 25.50
N THR A 219 -0.30 9.42 26.44
CA THR A 219 -1.06 10.68 26.29
C THR A 219 -0.34 11.67 25.37
N ASP A 220 0.99 11.78 25.50
CA ASP A 220 1.78 12.87 24.92
C ASP A 220 2.65 12.46 23.72
N VAL A 221 2.84 11.16 23.52
CA VAL A 221 3.71 10.64 22.45
C VAL A 221 3.28 11.20 21.09
N LYS A 222 4.26 11.63 20.29
CA LYS A 222 3.98 12.13 18.93
C LYS A 222 3.72 10.96 17.98
N PRO A 223 2.78 11.12 17.02
CA PRO A 223 2.53 10.09 16.02
C PRO A 223 3.74 9.87 15.11
N LEU A 224 3.85 8.67 14.55
CA LEU A 224 4.70 8.40 13.39
C LEU A 224 4.02 9.00 12.15
N SER A 225 4.28 10.28 11.88
CA SER A 225 3.55 11.10 10.89
C SER A 225 3.47 10.48 9.48
N HIS A 226 4.47 9.69 9.07
CA HIS A 226 4.51 9.01 7.77
C HIS A 226 3.65 7.73 7.71
N ARG A 227 3.20 7.21 8.86
CA ARG A 227 2.33 6.03 8.99
C ARG A 227 0.88 6.38 9.31
N ILE A 228 0.54 7.67 9.48
CA ILE A 228 -0.82 8.10 9.75
C ILE A 228 -1.69 7.97 8.48
N PRO A 229 -2.75 7.14 8.49
CA PRO A 229 -3.66 7.03 7.37
C PRO A 229 -4.33 8.36 7.06
N LYS A 230 -4.44 8.70 5.76
CA LYS A 230 -5.25 9.86 5.33
C LYS A 230 -6.73 9.55 5.17
N GLY A 231 -7.10 8.27 5.22
CA GLY A 231 -8.49 7.82 5.17
C GLY A 231 -8.77 6.85 6.31
N LYS A 232 -10.06 6.60 6.55
CA LYS A 232 -10.52 5.69 7.58
C LYS A 232 -9.98 4.28 7.40
N CYS A 233 -9.27 3.75 8.39
CA CYS A 233 -8.87 2.34 8.39
C CYS A 233 -10.01 1.44 8.89
N LYS A 234 -9.93 0.13 8.59
CA LYS A 234 -10.99 -0.82 9.01
C LYS A 234 -11.12 -0.86 10.53
N GLY A 235 -10.00 -0.90 11.22
CA GLY A 235 -9.94 -0.91 12.67
C GLY A 235 -8.52 -0.94 13.19
N ILE A 236 -8.39 -0.70 14.48
CA ILE A 236 -7.13 -0.76 15.21
C ILE A 236 -7.23 -1.91 16.21
N VAL A 237 -6.21 -2.76 16.25
CA VAL A 237 -6.12 -3.90 17.17
C VAL A 237 -4.78 -3.86 17.87
N THR A 238 -4.79 -3.61 19.18
CA THR A 238 -3.56 -3.31 19.94
C THR A 238 -3.43 -4.16 21.19
N ALA A 239 -2.18 -4.38 21.62
CA ALA A 239 -1.83 -5.03 22.88
C ALA A 239 -1.91 -4.09 24.11
N ARG A 240 -2.21 -2.80 23.93
CA ARG A 240 -2.58 -1.90 25.03
C ARG A 240 -3.76 -2.48 25.80
N LEU A 241 -3.79 -2.29 27.12
CA LEU A 241 -4.89 -2.79 27.95
C LEU A 241 -6.15 -1.95 27.78
N GLU A 242 -7.31 -2.61 27.88
CA GLU A 242 -8.64 -2.01 27.82
C GLU A 242 -8.83 -0.89 28.86
N LYS A 243 -8.21 -0.99 30.05
CA LYS A 243 -8.19 0.08 31.07
C LYS A 243 -7.64 1.42 30.57
N TYR A 244 -6.86 1.42 29.48
CA TYR A 244 -6.29 2.62 28.84
C TYR A 244 -7.09 3.10 27.63
N ARG A 245 -8.34 2.64 27.44
CA ARG A 245 -9.17 3.02 26.29
C ARG A 245 -9.36 4.52 26.18
N GLU A 246 -9.78 5.18 27.26
CA GLU A 246 -10.11 6.61 27.22
C GLU A 246 -8.93 7.47 26.77
N VAL A 247 -7.73 7.22 27.31
CA VAL A 247 -6.51 7.92 26.89
C VAL A 247 -6.12 7.60 25.45
N THR A 248 -6.29 6.35 25.03
CA THR A 248 -5.99 5.90 23.66
C THR A 248 -6.93 6.55 22.64
N GLU A 249 -8.23 6.61 22.91
CA GLU A 249 -9.22 7.22 22.02
C GLU A 249 -9.05 8.74 21.94
N ARG A 250 -8.76 9.41 23.08
CA ARG A 250 -8.39 10.84 23.08
C ARG A 250 -7.17 11.13 22.22
N TRP A 251 -6.17 10.25 22.25
CA TRP A 251 -4.98 10.39 21.40
C TRP A 251 -5.33 10.25 19.91
N LEU A 252 -6.15 9.25 19.55
CA LEU A 252 -6.61 9.06 18.17
C LEU A 252 -7.39 10.28 17.65
N ASP A 253 -8.29 10.84 18.46
CA ASP A 253 -9.06 12.04 18.13
C ASP A 253 -8.18 13.28 17.98
N LYS A 254 -7.27 13.52 18.93
CA LYS A 254 -6.27 14.61 18.88
C LYS A 254 -5.47 14.59 17.58
N HIS A 255 -5.15 13.40 17.06
CA HIS A 255 -4.39 13.22 15.82
C HIS A 255 -5.25 12.98 14.58
N LYS A 256 -6.58 13.10 14.69
CA LYS A 256 -7.56 12.97 13.60
C LYS A 256 -7.44 11.63 12.85
N ILE A 257 -7.19 10.57 13.59
CA ILE A 257 -7.07 9.22 13.02
C ILE A 257 -8.47 8.61 12.95
N GLU A 258 -8.95 8.39 11.74
CA GLU A 258 -10.25 7.75 11.51
C GLU A 258 -10.12 6.23 11.47
N TYR A 259 -10.94 5.53 12.27
CA TYR A 259 -10.94 4.07 12.34
C TYR A 259 -12.37 3.52 12.49
N GLY A 260 -12.60 2.29 12.03
CA GLY A 260 -13.91 1.64 12.16
C GLY A 260 -14.20 1.14 13.56
N PHE A 261 -13.27 0.42 14.17
CA PHE A 261 -13.38 -0.07 15.54
C PHE A 261 -12.00 -0.13 16.23
N LEU A 262 -11.98 -0.08 17.56
CA LEU A 262 -10.78 -0.26 18.38
C LEU A 262 -10.94 -1.48 19.28
N LYS A 263 -10.09 -2.49 19.08
CA LYS A 263 -9.97 -3.66 19.95
C LYS A 263 -8.67 -3.57 20.74
N MET A 264 -8.78 -3.57 22.06
CA MET A 264 -7.64 -3.52 22.98
C MET A 264 -7.58 -4.81 23.79
N PHE A 265 -6.41 -5.10 24.32
CA PHE A 265 -6.16 -6.32 25.07
C PHE A 265 -6.93 -6.31 26.40
N PRO A 266 -7.60 -7.41 26.80
CA PRO A 266 -8.39 -7.42 28.03
C PRO A 266 -7.53 -7.19 29.29
N THR A 267 -7.96 -6.26 30.15
CA THR A 267 -7.22 -5.87 31.36
C THR A 267 -7.02 -7.02 32.32
N GLU A 268 -8.01 -7.90 32.46
CA GLU A 268 -7.97 -9.06 33.34
C GLU A 268 -6.91 -10.10 32.92
N ARG A 269 -6.38 -10.00 31.70
CA ARG A 269 -5.33 -10.89 31.17
C ARG A 269 -3.95 -10.22 31.13
N GLU A 270 -3.77 -9.07 31.80
CA GLU A 270 -2.51 -8.32 31.88
C GLU A 270 -1.31 -9.23 32.24
N GLN A 271 -1.43 -10.02 33.30
CA GLN A 271 -0.37 -10.93 33.75
C GLN A 271 -0.01 -12.01 32.72
N GLU A 272 -1.01 -12.56 32.03
CA GLU A 272 -0.79 -13.56 30.97
C GLU A 272 -0.01 -12.95 29.81
N ARG A 273 -0.43 -11.76 29.38
CA ARG A 273 0.23 -11.00 28.32
C ARG A 273 1.66 -10.68 28.70
N ASP A 274 1.91 -10.15 29.90
CA ASP A 274 3.25 -9.70 30.26
C ASP A 274 4.24 -10.87 30.41
N LYS A 275 3.74 -12.05 30.83
CA LYS A 275 4.54 -13.27 30.90
C LYS A 275 5.00 -13.76 29.52
N ASN A 276 4.20 -13.57 28.47
CA ASN A 276 4.55 -13.96 27.10
C ASN A 276 3.90 -13.04 26.07
N HIS A 277 4.41 -11.80 26.00
CA HIS A 277 3.79 -10.72 25.22
C HIS A 277 3.55 -11.12 23.77
N ILE A 278 4.60 -11.61 23.09
CA ILE A 278 4.55 -11.95 21.68
C ILE A 278 3.48 -13.00 21.41
N GLU A 279 3.29 -14.01 22.29
CA GLU A 279 2.30 -15.05 22.07
C GLU A 279 0.88 -14.56 22.31
N GLU A 280 0.66 -13.86 23.43
CA GLU A 280 -0.67 -13.43 23.82
C GLU A 280 -1.18 -12.29 22.93
N ALA A 281 -0.33 -11.30 22.63
CA ALA A 281 -0.66 -10.19 21.73
C ALA A 281 -0.96 -10.72 20.31
N SER A 282 -0.08 -11.57 19.75
CA SER A 282 -0.31 -12.14 18.42
C SER A 282 -1.55 -13.05 18.38
N THR A 283 -1.84 -13.82 19.44
CA THR A 283 -3.05 -14.65 19.52
C THR A 283 -4.32 -13.81 19.57
N PHE A 284 -4.33 -12.75 20.39
CA PHE A 284 -5.43 -11.81 20.48
C PHE A 284 -5.66 -11.11 19.12
N LYS A 285 -4.61 -10.52 18.53
CA LYS A 285 -4.66 -9.85 17.23
C LYS A 285 -5.12 -10.80 16.12
N ALA A 286 -4.58 -12.01 16.06
CA ALA A 286 -4.98 -13.02 15.08
C ALA A 286 -6.43 -13.44 15.20
N LYS A 287 -6.96 -13.62 16.42
CA LYS A 287 -8.37 -13.95 16.65
C LYS A 287 -9.29 -12.86 16.11
N ILE A 288 -9.03 -11.60 16.46
CA ILE A 288 -9.81 -10.46 15.94
C ILE A 288 -9.69 -10.36 14.43
N PHE A 289 -8.47 -10.52 13.88
CA PHE A 289 -8.25 -10.45 12.45
C PHE A 289 -9.01 -11.54 11.69
N SER A 290 -8.98 -12.79 12.17
CA SER A 290 -9.74 -13.90 11.60
C SER A 290 -11.25 -13.69 11.63
N GLN A 291 -11.76 -13.08 12.70
CA GLN A 291 -13.19 -12.77 12.87
C GLN A 291 -13.66 -11.55 12.07
N SER A 292 -12.74 -10.69 11.65
CA SER A 292 -13.04 -9.53 10.80
C SER A 292 -13.08 -9.88 9.32
N ASP A 293 -13.79 -9.07 8.54
CA ASP A 293 -13.76 -9.06 7.07
C ASP A 293 -12.60 -8.22 6.50
N ALA A 294 -11.72 -7.69 7.37
CA ALA A 294 -10.48 -7.04 6.98
C ALA A 294 -9.62 -7.99 6.15
N LYS A 295 -8.87 -7.42 5.23
CA LYS A 295 -8.18 -8.18 4.20
C LYS A 295 -6.70 -8.36 4.47
N PHE A 296 -6.08 -7.40 5.15
CA PHE A 296 -4.70 -7.49 5.61
C PHE A 296 -4.54 -6.82 6.97
N PHE A 297 -3.46 -7.15 7.66
CA PHE A 297 -3.07 -6.57 8.94
C PHE A 297 -1.71 -5.88 8.77
N ILE A 298 -1.53 -4.69 9.34
CA ILE A 298 -0.23 -4.02 9.43
C ILE A 298 0.26 -4.10 10.88
N GLU A 299 1.32 -4.87 11.09
CA GLU A 299 1.94 -5.15 12.39
C GLU A 299 3.33 -4.50 12.44
N SER A 300 3.76 -4.02 13.62
CA SER A 300 5.06 -3.37 13.77
C SER A 300 6.18 -4.36 14.11
N GLU A 301 5.87 -5.42 14.84
CA GLU A 301 6.87 -6.39 15.30
C GLU A 301 6.90 -7.65 14.41
N VAL A 302 8.08 -8.00 13.89
CA VAL A 302 8.28 -9.15 12.99
C VAL A 302 7.83 -10.45 13.67
N ALA A 303 8.17 -10.63 14.95
CA ALA A 303 7.81 -11.85 15.66
C ALA A 303 6.28 -12.01 15.83
N GLU A 304 5.56 -10.91 16.08
CA GLU A 304 4.10 -10.91 16.12
C GLU A 304 3.52 -11.11 14.73
N ALA A 305 4.04 -10.42 13.71
CA ALA A 305 3.56 -10.49 12.34
C ALA A 305 3.60 -11.93 11.81
N ILE A 306 4.70 -12.65 12.02
CA ILE A 306 4.86 -14.06 11.64
C ILE A 306 3.81 -14.94 12.34
N ARG A 307 3.57 -14.72 13.63
CA ARG A 307 2.59 -15.51 14.39
C ARG A 307 1.16 -15.19 13.99
N ILE A 308 0.81 -13.92 13.78
CA ILE A 308 -0.50 -13.50 13.30
C ILE A 308 -0.75 -14.09 11.91
N ARG A 309 0.23 -14.05 11.01
CA ARG A 309 0.16 -14.64 9.67
C ARG A 309 -0.13 -16.15 9.76
N LYS A 310 0.62 -16.87 10.60
CA LYS A 310 0.44 -18.32 10.83
C LYS A 310 -0.93 -18.66 11.43
N LYS A 311 -1.39 -17.91 12.44
CA LYS A 311 -2.64 -18.18 13.16
C LYS A 311 -3.89 -17.77 12.39
N SER A 312 -3.82 -16.68 11.61
CA SER A 312 -4.96 -16.16 10.85
C SER A 312 -5.08 -16.74 9.45
N GLY A 313 -3.97 -17.20 8.86
CA GLY A 313 -3.92 -17.64 7.46
C GLY A 313 -4.15 -16.49 6.46
N LYS A 314 -4.02 -15.23 6.90
CA LYS A 314 -4.26 -14.03 6.11
C LYS A 314 -2.97 -13.21 5.95
N LEU A 315 -2.99 -12.27 5.00
CA LEU A 315 -1.87 -11.38 4.75
C LEU A 315 -1.60 -10.47 5.96
N VAL A 316 -0.34 -10.48 6.42
CA VAL A 316 0.17 -9.59 7.46
C VAL A 316 1.43 -8.93 6.93
N ILE A 317 1.42 -7.61 6.91
CA ILE A 317 2.52 -6.75 6.48
C ILE A 317 3.22 -6.24 7.73
N CYS A 318 4.54 -6.43 7.78
CA CYS A 318 5.39 -5.75 8.75
C CYS A 318 6.32 -4.81 7.97
N PRO A 319 6.15 -3.48 8.06
CA PRO A 319 6.98 -2.53 7.31
C PRO A 319 8.47 -2.66 7.62
N ASP A 320 8.80 -3.14 8.82
CA ASP A 320 10.16 -3.27 9.32
C ASP A 320 10.74 -4.70 9.09
N GLU A 321 9.95 -5.63 8.51
CA GLU A 321 10.42 -6.94 8.05
C GLU A 321 11.34 -6.75 6.84
N LYS A 322 12.61 -7.16 6.98
CA LYS A 322 13.59 -7.04 5.90
C LYS A 322 13.23 -8.01 4.77
N ASP A 323 13.44 -7.56 3.54
CA ASP A 323 13.51 -8.47 2.39
C ASP A 323 14.57 -9.56 2.68
N GLY A 324 14.16 -10.82 2.61
CA GLY A 324 15.02 -11.99 2.81
C GLY A 324 16.07 -12.18 1.72
#